data_AF-A0A7C8YR58-F1
#
_entry.id   AF-A0A7C8YR58-F1
#
_cell.length_a   1.000
_cell.length_b   1.000
_cell.length_c   1.000
_cell.angle_alpha   90.00
_cell.angle_beta   90.00
_cell.angle_gamma   90.00
#
_symmetry.space_group_name_H-M   'P 1'
#
loop_
_entity.id
_entity.type
_entity.pdbx_description
1 polymer ?
#
loop_
_entity_poly.entity_id
_entity_poly.type
_entity_poly.pdbx_seq_one_letter_code
_entity_poly.pdbx_strand_id
1 'polypeptide(L)'
;MMRYIYNCQREDGGWGLFLEGHSTMLGSVLNYVALRLLGEDADDGEDNSMTRGRQWVLDHGGAIGIPSWGKFWLTVIGVYEWKGCNPVPPEFWLIPKVSPIHPG
;
A
#
# COMPACT_ATOMS: atom_id res chain seq x y z
N MET A 1 -5.53 16.63 2.81
CA MET A 1 -5.17 15.22 2.59
C MET A 1 -5.47 14.37 3.81
N MET A 2 -4.84 14.61 4.97
CA MET A 2 -5.06 13.81 6.20
C MET A 2 -6.55 13.65 6.57
N ARG A 3 -7.31 14.76 6.60
CA ARG A 3 -8.76 14.73 6.87
C ARG A 3 -9.54 13.79 5.94
N TYR A 4 -9.17 13.71 4.67
CA TYR A 4 -9.82 12.81 3.71
C TYR A 4 -9.50 11.35 4.03
N ILE A 5 -8.24 11.03 4.34
CA ILE A 5 -7.83 9.68 4.72
C ILE A 5 -8.56 9.24 5.99
N TYR A 6 -8.69 10.10 7.01
CA TYR A 6 -9.47 9.80 8.21
C TYR A 6 -10.93 9.51 7.93
N ASN A 7 -11.59 10.34 7.11
CA ASN A 7 -12.99 10.12 6.75
C ASN A 7 -13.21 8.84 5.92
N CYS A 8 -12.17 8.32 5.27
CA CYS A 8 -12.23 7.08 4.50
C CYS A 8 -11.84 5.84 5.32
N GLN A 9 -11.41 6.00 6.57
CA GLN A 9 -11.12 4.87 7.44
C GLN A 9 -12.41 4.16 7.82
N ARG A 10 -12.40 2.84 7.72
CA ARG A 10 -13.54 1.99 8.01
C ARG A 10 -13.70 1.79 9.52
N GLU A 11 -14.87 1.34 9.94
CA GLU A 11 -15.14 1.02 11.35
C GLU A 11 -14.19 -0.08 11.88
N ASP A 12 -13.77 -1.01 11.03
CA ASP A 12 -12.77 -2.04 11.36
C ASP A 12 -11.35 -1.49 11.53
N GLY A 13 -11.11 -0.21 11.22
CA GLY A 13 -9.80 0.44 11.30
C GLY A 13 -8.98 0.39 10.01
N GLY A 14 -9.40 -0.36 9.00
CA GLY A 14 -8.69 -0.47 7.73
C GLY A 14 -9.12 0.57 6.69
N TRP A 15 -8.51 0.48 5.50
CA TRP A 15 -8.90 1.24 4.32
C TRP A 15 -9.08 0.32 3.11
N GLY A 16 -10.08 0.62 2.29
CA GLY A 16 -10.36 -0.12 1.06
C GLY A 16 -9.48 0.28 -0.12
N LEU A 17 -9.57 -0.51 -1.20
CA LEU A 17 -8.97 -0.18 -2.50
C LEU A 17 -9.67 1.02 -3.17
N PHE A 18 -10.96 1.17 -2.90
CA PHE A 18 -11.82 2.27 -3.30
C PHE A 18 -12.78 2.58 -2.14
N LEU A 19 -13.43 3.75 -2.18
CA LEU A 19 -14.23 4.29 -1.07
C LEU A 19 -15.28 3.31 -0.52
N GLU A 20 -15.97 2.61 -1.42
CA GLU A 20 -17.05 1.69 -1.07
C GLU A 20 -16.60 0.24 -0.85
N GLY A 21 -15.31 -0.08 -1.07
CA GLY A 21 -14.75 -1.42 -0.90
C GLY A 21 -14.37 -1.74 0.53
N HIS A 22 -14.40 -3.04 0.89
CA HIS A 22 -13.90 -3.54 2.18
C HIS A 22 -12.43 -3.19 2.40
N SER A 23 -11.99 -3.16 3.66
CA SER A 23 -10.60 -2.95 4.01
C SER A 23 -9.69 -4.00 3.33
N THR A 24 -8.60 -3.53 2.73
CA THR A 24 -7.66 -4.38 2.00
C THR A 24 -6.24 -4.12 2.47
N MET A 25 -5.34 -5.10 2.35
CA MET A 25 -3.93 -4.89 2.73
C MET A 25 -3.29 -3.75 1.93
N LEU A 26 -3.61 -3.62 0.63
CA LEU A 26 -3.11 -2.51 -0.20
C LEU A 26 -3.60 -1.15 0.29
N GLY A 27 -4.92 -1.01 0.47
CA GLY A 27 -5.53 0.23 0.95
C GLY A 27 -5.04 0.62 2.34
N SER A 28 -5.09 -0.32 3.29
CA SER A 28 -4.73 -0.06 4.68
C SER A 28 -3.27 0.32 4.85
N VAL A 29 -2.34 -0.42 4.23
CA VAL A 29 -0.91 -0.13 4.37
C VAL A 29 -0.55 1.18 3.70
N LEU A 30 -1.05 1.46 2.48
CA LEU A 30 -0.70 2.70 1.78
C LEU A 30 -1.28 3.93 2.46
N ASN A 31 -2.50 3.87 2.99
CA ASN A 31 -3.08 4.99 3.73
C ASN A 31 -2.39 5.20 5.09
N TYR A 32 -2.07 4.12 5.83
CA TYR A 32 -1.29 4.21 7.06
C TYR A 32 0.08 4.86 6.81
N VAL A 33 0.81 4.39 5.79
CA VAL A 33 2.11 4.96 5.41
C VAL A 33 1.98 6.39 4.94
N ALA A 34 0.94 6.73 4.17
CA ALA A 34 0.70 8.11 3.76
C ALA A 34 0.49 9.05 4.96
N LEU A 35 -0.26 8.62 5.98
CA LEU A 35 -0.41 9.38 7.22
C LEU A 35 0.92 9.54 7.98
N ARG A 36 1.72 8.47 8.08
CA ARG A 36 3.10 8.54 8.65
C ARG A 36 3.96 9.56 7.91
N LEU A 37 3.91 9.59 6.58
CA LEU A 37 4.66 10.54 5.76
C LEU A 37 4.13 11.99 5.87
N LEU A 38 2.85 12.16 6.21
CA LEU A 38 2.23 13.47 6.42
C LEU A 38 2.47 14.03 7.84
N GLY A 39 3.15 13.28 8.71
CA GLY A 39 3.61 13.73 10.02
C GLY A 39 2.87 13.12 11.22
N GLU A 40 1.95 12.18 11.00
CA GLU A 40 1.25 11.50 12.10
C GLU A 40 2.14 10.49 12.81
N ASP A 41 2.19 10.55 14.14
CA ASP A 41 2.85 9.52 14.91
C ASP A 41 2.09 8.19 14.94
N ALA A 42 2.79 7.12 15.32
CA ALA A 42 2.25 5.77 15.21
C ALA A 42 1.07 5.53 16.16
N ASP A 43 0.99 6.35 17.21
CA ASP A 43 -0.04 6.37 18.23
C ASP A 43 -0.91 7.66 18.16
N ASP A 44 -0.72 8.49 17.13
CA ASP A 44 -1.51 9.71 16.88
C ASP A 44 -2.78 9.41 16.03
N GLY A 45 -3.36 10.44 15.42
CA GLY A 45 -4.54 10.37 14.58
C GLY A 45 -5.85 10.64 15.32
N GLU A 46 -6.81 11.22 14.60
CA GLU A 46 -8.18 11.39 15.10
C GLU A 46 -8.79 10.02 15.43
N ASP A 47 -9.48 9.91 16.56
CA ASP A 47 -10.18 8.69 16.99
C ASP A 47 -9.28 7.42 16.98
N ASN A 48 -8.01 7.58 17.34
CA ASN A 48 -6.99 6.52 17.35
C ASN A 48 -6.81 5.85 15.97
N SER A 49 -6.99 6.60 14.88
CA SER A 49 -6.93 6.07 13.51
C SER A 49 -5.63 5.33 13.22
N MET A 50 -4.49 5.85 13.67
CA MET A 50 -3.17 5.23 13.41
C MET A 50 -3.05 3.90 14.14
N THR A 51 -3.41 3.86 15.42
CA THR A 51 -3.40 2.63 16.22
C THR A 51 -4.32 1.57 15.62
N ARG A 52 -5.54 1.94 15.24
CA ARG A 52 -6.52 1.03 14.61
C ARG A 52 -6.04 0.51 13.26
N GLY A 53 -5.49 1.39 12.43
CA GLY A 53 -4.91 1.04 11.14
C GLY A 53 -3.74 0.07 11.25
N ARG A 54 -2.82 0.35 12.18
CA ARG A 54 -1.68 -0.53 12.48
C ARG A 54 -2.15 -1.89 12.98
N GLN A 55 -3.10 -1.91 13.92
CA GLN A 55 -3.65 -3.15 14.47
C GLN A 55 -4.32 -3.99 13.38
N TRP A 56 -5.15 -3.37 12.53
CA TRP A 56 -5.78 -4.05 11.40
C TRP A 56 -4.73 -4.66 10.47
N VAL A 57 -3.66 -3.94 10.13
CA VAL A 57 -2.57 -4.48 9.29
C VAL A 57 -1.89 -5.69 9.93
N LEU A 58 -1.58 -5.63 11.23
CA LEU A 58 -0.94 -6.72 11.95
C LEU A 58 -1.84 -7.96 12.04
N ASP A 59 -3.12 -7.78 12.35
CA ASP A 59 -4.10 -8.87 12.47
C ASP A 59 -4.34 -9.61 11.14
N HIS A 60 -4.10 -8.94 10.00
CA HIS A 60 -4.28 -9.51 8.66
C HIS A 60 -2.97 -10.00 8.02
N GLY A 61 -1.92 -10.24 8.82
CA GLY A 61 -0.66 -10.84 8.35
C GLY A 61 0.43 -9.84 7.95
N GLY A 62 0.21 -8.55 8.19
CA GLY A 62 1.20 -7.50 8.00
C GLY A 62 1.46 -7.12 6.53
N ALA A 63 2.32 -6.11 6.35
CA ALA A 63 2.62 -5.54 5.04
C ALA A 63 3.36 -6.51 4.08
N ILE A 64 3.85 -7.66 4.55
CA ILE A 64 4.50 -8.68 3.71
C ILE A 64 3.52 -9.24 2.66
N GLY A 65 2.24 -9.37 3.03
CA GLY A 65 1.16 -9.87 2.18
C GLY A 65 0.58 -8.84 1.19
N ILE A 66 1.14 -7.64 1.11
CA ILE A 66 0.61 -6.58 0.23
C ILE A 66 0.76 -6.96 -1.26
N PRO A 67 -0.21 -6.60 -2.13
CA PRO A 67 -0.09 -6.80 -3.59
C PRO A 67 1.16 -6.15 -4.20
N SER A 68 1.56 -6.61 -5.40
CA SER A 68 2.80 -6.18 -6.09
C SER A 68 2.96 -4.67 -6.21
N TRP A 69 1.88 -3.94 -6.51
CA TRP A 69 1.89 -2.47 -6.58
C TRP A 69 2.19 -1.81 -5.24
N GLY A 70 1.70 -2.39 -4.15
CA GLY A 70 2.01 -1.91 -2.80
C GLY A 70 3.47 -2.18 -2.44
N LYS A 71 3.98 -3.37 -2.76
CA LYS A 71 5.41 -3.70 -2.57
C LYS A 71 6.31 -2.72 -3.30
N PHE A 72 5.98 -2.39 -4.56
CA PHE A 72 6.71 -1.39 -5.34
C PHE A 72 6.81 -0.05 -4.59
N TRP A 73 5.69 0.52 -4.13
CA TRP A 73 5.70 1.80 -3.41
C TRP A 73 6.45 1.75 -2.08
N LEU A 74 6.26 0.69 -1.29
CA LEU A 74 7.00 0.51 -0.03
C LEU A 74 8.50 0.37 -0.24
N THR A 75 8.89 -0.25 -1.35
CA THR A 75 10.30 -0.42 -1.72
C THR A 75 10.91 0.91 -2.16
N VAL A 76 10.18 1.69 -2.96
CA VAL A 76 10.62 3.03 -3.40
C VAL A 76 10.90 3.96 -2.22
N ILE A 77 10.10 3.89 -1.15
CA ILE A 77 10.32 4.69 0.07
C ILE A 77 11.29 4.03 1.08
N GLY A 78 11.84 2.85 0.77
CA GLY A 78 12.88 2.21 1.58
C GLY A 78 12.39 1.41 2.80
N VAL A 79 11.10 1.08 2.90
CA VAL A 79 10.55 0.29 4.02
C VAL A 79 10.26 -1.17 3.64
N TYR A 80 10.62 -1.56 2.42
CA TYR A 80 10.52 -2.92 1.91
C TYR A 80 11.73 -3.21 1.01
N GLU A 81 12.20 -4.46 0.98
CA GLU A 81 13.38 -4.87 0.22
C GLU A 81 13.05 -5.12 -1.26
N TRP A 82 13.87 -4.59 -2.19
CA TRP A 82 13.70 -4.82 -3.64
C TRP A 82 13.68 -6.30 -4.02
N LYS A 83 14.41 -7.14 -3.28
CA LYS A 83 14.41 -8.60 -3.47
C LYS A 83 13.06 -9.27 -3.23
N GLY A 84 12.14 -8.60 -2.52
CA GLY A 84 10.79 -9.12 -2.28
C GLY A 84 9.77 -8.73 -3.35
N CYS A 85 10.19 -8.02 -4.40
CA CYS A 85 9.36 -7.64 -5.55
C CYS A 85 9.69 -8.53 -6.76
N ASN A 86 8.65 -8.93 -7.51
CA ASN A 86 8.88 -9.56 -8.81
C ASN A 86 9.48 -8.52 -9.77
N PRO A 87 10.50 -8.89 -10.57
CA PRO A 87 11.12 -7.97 -11.51
C PRO A 87 10.13 -7.58 -12.61
N VAL A 88 10.18 -6.30 -13.01
CA VAL A 88 9.51 -5.78 -14.20
C VAL A 88 10.62 -5.36 -15.17
N PRO A 89 11.18 -6.31 -15.94
CA PRO A 89 12.40 -6.07 -16.71
C PRO A 89 12.12 -5.08 -17.85
N PRO A 90 12.79 -3.91 -17.87
CA PRO A 90 12.65 -2.94 -18.96
C PRO A 90 13.15 -3.50 -20.30
N GLU A 91 13.96 -4.55 -20.29
CA GLU A 91 14.49 -5.22 -21.48
C GLU A 91 13.40 -5.81 -22.38
N PHE A 92 12.17 -6.03 -21.89
CA PHE A 92 11.04 -6.45 -22.73
C PHE A 92 10.73 -5.45 -23.86
N TRP A 93 11.04 -4.18 -23.67
CA TRP A 93 10.90 -3.15 -24.71
C TRP A 93 11.94 -3.25 -25.84
N LEU A 94 13.00 -4.05 -25.66
CA LEU A 94 14.05 -4.26 -26.68
C LEU A 94 13.74 -5.44 -27.60
N ILE A 95 12.69 -6.22 -27.31
CA ILE A 95 12.29 -7.39 -28.08
C ILE A 95 11.66 -6.93 -29.42
N PRO A 96 11.74 -7.72 -30.51
CA PRO A 96 11.01 -7.41 -31.73
C PRO A 96 9.48 -7.31 -31.47
N LYS A 97 8.82 -6.30 -32.05
CA LYS A 97 7.36 -6.08 -31.91
C LYS A 97 6.48 -7.26 -32.29
N VAL A 98 6.99 -8.16 -33.13
CA VAL A 98 6.29 -9.39 -33.56
C VAL A 98 6.24 -10.46 -32.46
N SER A 99 7.01 -10.30 -31.39
CA SER A 99 7.05 -11.24 -30.28
C SER A 99 5.78 -11.13 -29.41
N PRO A 100 5.20 -12.25 -28.93
CA PRO A 100 3.98 -12.24 -28.12
C PRO A 100 4.13 -11.61 -26.73
N ILE A 101 5.36 -11.30 -26.32
CA ILE A 101 5.69 -10.68 -25.03
C ILE A 101 6.20 -9.25 -25.19
N HIS A 102 6.24 -8.71 -26.40
CA HIS A 102 6.58 -7.31 -26.59
C HIS A 102 5.43 -6.42 -26.08
N PRO A 103 5.70 -5.36 -25.30
CA PRO A 103 4.63 -4.56 -24.68
C PRO A 103 3.73 -3.74 -25.63
N GLY A 104 4.10 -3.56 -26.91
CA GLY A 104 3.35 -2.70 -27.85
C GLY A 104 3.60 -2.86 -29.35
#